data_AF-A0A5J4WW29-F1
#
_entry.id   AF-A0A5J4WW29-F1
#
_cell.length_a   1.000
_cell.length_b   1.000
_cell.length_c   1.000
_cell.angle_alpha   90.00
_cell.angle_beta   90.00
_cell.angle_gamma   90.00
#
_symmetry.space_group_name_H-M   'P 1'
#
loop_
_entity.id
_entity.type
_entity.pdbx_description
1 polymer ?
#
loop_
_entity_poly.entity_id
_entity_poly.type
_entity_poly.pdbx_seq_one_letter_code
_entity_poly.pdbx_strand_id
1 'polypeptide(L)'
;PHYAPEICAKTSVVDFTVTMKGLEQQILGRVIEKERYELEEQRHSVLTDVATNKKMVQQYERDLLFRLSESKGNLLDDEMIAVLQNTKKAAKEVAEKLVIGEMTEAKINEAREKYRHVG
;
A
#
# COMPACT_ATOMS: atom_id res chain seq x y z
N PRO A 1 -33.90 -0.54 3.22
CA PRO A 1 -34.67 -0.72 1.96
C PRO A 1 -34.95 -2.20 1.72
N HIS A 2 -36.21 -2.58 1.51
CA HIS A 2 -36.52 -3.95 1.13
C HIS A 2 -36.49 -4.04 -0.40
N TYR A 3 -35.47 -4.72 -0.94
CA TYR A 3 -35.40 -5.00 -2.38
C TYR A 3 -36.16 -6.29 -2.68
N ALA A 4 -36.92 -6.31 -3.78
CA ALA A 4 -37.60 -7.53 -4.21
C ALA A 4 -36.55 -8.59 -4.61
N PRO A 5 -36.82 -9.89 -4.43
CA PRO A 5 -35.89 -10.97 -4.79
C PRO A 5 -35.40 -10.88 -6.24
N GLU A 6 -36.26 -10.43 -7.14
CA GLU A 6 -35.96 -10.22 -8.57
C GLU A 6 -34.89 -9.15 -8.82
N ILE A 7 -34.84 -8.11 -7.99
CA ILE A 7 -33.84 -7.05 -8.08
C ILE A 7 -32.51 -7.56 -7.53
N CYS A 8 -32.53 -8.28 -6.40
CA CYS A 8 -31.33 -8.89 -5.82
C CYS A 8 -30.71 -9.97 -6.73
N ALA A 9 -31.52 -10.65 -7.54
CA ALA A 9 -31.04 -11.66 -8.49
C ALA A 9 -30.42 -11.06 -9.76
N LYS A 10 -30.85 -9.85 -10.15
CA LYS A 10 -30.41 -9.18 -11.39
C LYS A 10 -29.35 -8.10 -11.16
N THR A 11 -29.08 -7.74 -9.91
CA THR A 11 -28.23 -6.61 -9.58
C THR A 11 -27.47 -6.86 -8.28
N SER A 12 -26.21 -6.44 -8.25
CA SER A 12 -25.41 -6.43 -7.03
C SER A 12 -25.83 -5.28 -6.12
N VAL A 13 -26.25 -5.60 -4.89
CA VAL A 13 -26.55 -4.62 -3.86
C VAL A 13 -25.27 -4.32 -3.08
N VAL A 14 -24.91 -3.04 -2.96
CA VAL A 14 -23.76 -2.58 -2.16
C VAL A 14 -24.29 -1.79 -0.97
N ASP A 15 -23.94 -2.24 0.23
CA ASP A 15 -24.30 -1.56 1.48
C ASP A 15 -23.18 -0.59 1.91
N PHE A 16 -23.52 0.70 1.99
CA PHE A 16 -22.63 1.77 2.43
C PHE A 16 -22.89 2.20 3.88
N THR A 17 -23.57 1.37 4.67
CA THR A 17 -23.81 1.65 6.08
C THR A 17 -22.48 1.90 6.80
N VAL A 18 -22.39 3.09 7.41
CA VAL A 18 -21.20 3.51 8.15
C VAL A 18 -21.07 2.66 9.41
N THR A 19 -19.90 2.08 9.62
CA THR A 19 -19.59 1.37 10.86
C THR A 19 -19.10 2.35 11.93
N MET A 20 -19.42 2.10 13.20
CA MET A 20 -18.96 2.94 14.32
C MET A 20 -17.44 3.13 14.29
N LYS A 21 -16.69 2.03 14.07
CA LYS A 21 -15.23 2.08 13.90
C LYS A 21 -14.81 2.98 12.73
N GLY A 22 -15.50 2.92 11.60
CA GLY A 22 -15.22 3.78 10.44
C GLY A 22 -15.46 5.26 10.76
N LEU A 23 -16.53 5.56 11.49
CA LEU A 23 -16.84 6.92 11.91
C LEU A 23 -15.81 7.48 12.90
N GLU A 24 -15.42 6.70 13.92
CA GLU A 24 -14.37 7.06 14.88
C GLU A 24 -13.06 7.41 14.18
N GLN A 25 -12.66 6.61 13.19
CA GLN A 25 -11.45 6.86 12.40
C GLN A 25 -11.55 8.15 11.56
N GLN A 26 -12.72 8.46 11.00
CA GLN A 26 -12.95 9.70 10.27
C GLN A 26 -12.88 10.93 11.18
N ILE A 27 -13.48 10.84 12.38
CA ILE A 27 -13.43 11.92 13.36
C ILE A 27 -11.99 12.13 13.84
N LEU A 28 -11.29 11.05 14.20
CA LEU A 28 -9.89 11.11 14.61
C LEU A 28 -9.01 11.79 13.55
N GLY A 29 -9.19 11.43 12.27
CA GLY A 29 -8.51 12.09 11.15
C GLY A 29 -8.75 13.60 11.13
N ARG A 30 -10.00 14.04 11.25
CA ARG A 30 -10.37 15.47 11.28
C ARG A 30 -9.82 16.23 12.48
N VAL A 31 -9.73 15.58 13.65
CA VAL A 31 -9.12 16.18 14.84
C VAL A 31 -7.63 16.39 14.61
N ILE A 32 -6.92 15.36 14.11
CA ILE A 32 -5.49 15.43 13.84
C ILE A 32 -5.17 16.45 12.74
N GLU A 33 -5.98 16.55 11.68
CA GLU A 33 -5.83 17.58 10.64
C GLU A 33 -5.83 18.99 11.22
N LYS A 34 -6.65 19.25 12.26
CA LYS A 34 -6.74 20.55 12.92
C LYS A 34 -5.64 20.77 13.95
N GLU A 35 -5.35 19.75 14.76
CA GLU A 35 -4.45 19.88 15.91
C GLU A 35 -2.98 19.64 15.55
N ARG A 36 -2.71 18.80 14.55
CA ARG A 36 -1.36 18.42 14.14
C ARG A 36 -1.30 18.02 12.67
N TYR A 37 -1.54 19.00 11.79
CA TYR A 37 -1.52 18.84 10.34
C TYR A 37 -0.28 18.09 9.81
N GLU A 38 0.91 18.42 10.30
CA GLU A 38 2.16 17.76 9.90
C GLU A 38 2.14 16.23 10.11
N LEU A 39 1.43 15.74 11.14
CA LEU A 39 1.31 14.30 11.40
C LEU A 39 0.44 13.63 10.33
N GLU A 40 -0.60 14.32 9.85
CA GLU A 40 -1.46 13.81 8.78
C GLU A 40 -0.77 13.88 7.41
N GLU A 41 0.01 14.93 7.15
CA GLU A 41 0.85 15.04 5.96
C GLU A 41 1.91 13.91 5.92
N GLN A 42 2.60 13.66 7.03
CA GLN A 42 3.54 12.55 7.16
C GLN A 42 2.85 11.21 6.92
N ARG A 43 1.64 11.00 7.47
CA ARG A 43 0.85 9.79 7.24
C ARG A 43 0.55 9.60 5.75
N HIS A 44 0.13 10.67 5.08
CA HIS A 44 -0.21 10.63 3.66
C HIS A 44 1.01 10.33 2.78
N SER A 45 2.16 10.95 3.08
CA SER A 45 3.42 10.69 2.40
C SER A 45 3.81 9.22 2.55
N VAL A 46 3.85 8.70 3.78
CA VAL A 46 4.26 7.31 4.06
C VAL A 46 3.32 6.31 3.38
N LEU A 47 2.00 6.55 3.40
CA LEU A 47 1.04 5.68 2.70
C LEU A 47 1.28 5.64 1.18
N THR A 48 1.54 6.80 0.59
CA THR A 48 1.82 6.93 -0.85
C THR A 48 3.12 6.22 -1.21
N ASP A 49 4.16 6.38 -0.39
CA ASP A 49 5.46 5.74 -0.58
C ASP A 49 5.35 4.21 -0.42
N VAL A 50 4.65 3.73 0.60
CA VAL A 50 4.40 2.29 0.82
C VAL A 50 3.64 1.69 -0.37
N ALA A 51 2.58 2.36 -0.84
CA ALA A 51 1.82 1.90 -2.00
C ALA A 51 2.68 1.84 -3.28
N THR A 52 3.50 2.86 -3.50
CA THR A 52 4.42 2.93 -4.64
C THR A 52 5.48 1.85 -4.57
N ASN A 53 6.10 1.66 -3.40
CA ASN A 53 7.12 0.63 -3.18
C ASN A 53 6.55 -0.78 -3.36
N LYS A 54 5.33 -1.07 -2.86
CA LYS A 54 4.64 -2.35 -3.10
C LYS A 54 4.46 -2.62 -4.59
N LYS A 55 4.05 -1.61 -5.36
CA LYS A 55 3.90 -1.72 -6.81
C LYS A 55 5.25 -1.95 -7.52
N MET A 56 6.30 -1.27 -7.08
CA MET A 56 7.65 -1.42 -7.64
C MET A 56 8.23 -2.81 -7.38
N VAL A 57 8.07 -3.37 -6.18
CA VAL A 57 8.52 -4.75 -5.87
C VAL A 57 7.87 -5.74 -6.83
N GLN A 58 6.54 -5.68 -6.96
CA GLN A 58 5.82 -6.55 -7.90
C GLN A 58 6.27 -6.36 -9.34
N GLN A 59 6.58 -5.13 -9.75
CA GLN A 59 7.07 -4.86 -11.10
C GLN A 59 8.45 -5.50 -11.33
N TYR A 60 9.39 -5.33 -10.41
CA TYR A 60 10.70 -5.93 -10.54
C TYR A 60 10.66 -7.46 -10.54
N GLU A 61 9.78 -8.07 -9.73
CA GLU A 61 9.58 -9.51 -9.74
C GLU A 61 9.03 -9.99 -11.09
N ARG A 62 8.05 -9.29 -11.65
CA ARG A 62 7.53 -9.59 -13.00
C ARG A 62 8.58 -9.43 -14.07
N ASP A 63 9.35 -8.35 -14.04
CA ASP A 63 10.41 -8.09 -15.02
C ASP A 63 11.52 -9.16 -14.95
N LEU A 64 11.87 -9.59 -13.74
CA LEU A 64 12.84 -10.66 -13.52
C LEU A 64 12.33 -11.99 -14.08
N LEU A 65 11.08 -12.37 -13.78
CA LEU A 65 10.46 -13.58 -14.30
C LEU A 65 10.33 -13.55 -15.82
N PHE A 66 9.92 -12.40 -16.38
CA PHE A 66 9.81 -12.21 -17.82
C PHE A 66 11.15 -12.44 -18.51
N ARG A 67 12.22 -11.78 -18.05
CA ARG A 67 13.57 -11.95 -18.61
C ARG A 67 14.10 -13.38 -18.48
N LEU A 68 13.85 -14.04 -17.35
CA LEU A 68 14.21 -15.45 -17.15
C LEU A 68 13.45 -16.38 -18.12
N SER A 69 12.21 -16.04 -18.45
CA SER A 69 11.39 -16.82 -19.40
C SER A 69 11.74 -16.55 -20.87
N GLU A 70 12.21 -15.35 -21.19
CA GLU A 70 12.59 -14.94 -22.54
C GLU A 70 13.99 -15.42 -22.93
N SER A 71 14.87 -15.70 -21.96
CA SER A 71 16.20 -16.27 -22.22
C SER A 71 16.11 -17.70 -22.77
N LYS A 72 15.78 -17.83 -24.06
CA LYS A 72 15.81 -19.07 -24.85
C LYS A 72 17.20 -19.38 -25.42
N GLY A 73 18.20 -18.55 -25.13
CA GLY A 73 19.61 -18.70 -25.48
C GLY A 73 20.50 -18.34 -24.29
N ASN A 74 21.72 -18.86 -24.30
CA ASN A 74 22.72 -18.91 -23.21
C ASN A 74 22.56 -17.85 -22.10
N LEU A 75 22.02 -18.26 -20.94
CA LEU A 75 21.90 -17.42 -19.74
C LEU A 75 23.26 -16.94 -19.18
N LEU A 76 24.36 -17.50 -19.69
CA LEU A 76 25.74 -17.12 -19.35
C LEU A 76 26.24 -15.88 -20.10
N ASP A 77 25.39 -15.17 -20.83
CA ASP A 77 25.79 -13.88 -21.39
C ASP A 77 25.97 -12.86 -20.25
N ASP A 78 27.18 -12.30 -20.12
CA ASP A 78 27.56 -11.44 -18.99
C ASP A 78 26.64 -10.22 -18.86
N GLU A 79 26.11 -9.73 -19.98
CA GLU A 79 25.16 -8.62 -20.02
C GLU A 79 23.81 -9.00 -19.39
N MET A 80 23.29 -10.21 -19.68
CA MET A 80 22.05 -10.72 -19.07
C MET A 80 22.23 -10.93 -17.57
N ILE A 81 23.37 -11.49 -17.14
CA ILE A 81 23.69 -11.68 -15.71
C ILE A 81 23.71 -10.33 -14.99
N ALA A 82 24.39 -9.32 -15.55
CA ALA A 82 24.47 -7.99 -14.96
C ALA A 82 23.08 -7.35 -14.79
N VAL A 83 22.23 -7.46 -15.81
CA VAL A 83 20.85 -6.95 -15.78
C VAL A 83 20.00 -7.64 -14.71
N LEU A 84 20.09 -8.96 -14.58
CA LEU A 84 19.39 -9.73 -13.55
C LEU A 84 19.86 -9.35 -12.13
N GLN A 85 21.18 -9.20 -11.94
CA GLN A 85 21.76 -8.78 -10.66
C GLN A 85 21.31 -7.37 -10.27
N ASN A 86 21.32 -6.42 -11.20
CA ASN A 86 20.87 -5.06 -10.96
C ASN A 86 19.37 -5.00 -10.60
N THR A 87 18.55 -5.77 -11.32
CA THR A 87 17.09 -5.85 -11.05
C THR A 87 16.83 -6.45 -9.68
N LYS A 88 17.53 -7.53 -9.32
CA LYS A 88 17.44 -8.15 -7.99
C LYS A 88 17.88 -7.20 -6.88
N LYS A 89 18.96 -6.43 -7.10
CA LYS A 89 19.45 -5.44 -6.13
C LYS A 89 18.43 -4.32 -5.93
N ALA A 90 17.90 -3.75 -7.00
CA ALA A 90 16.87 -2.71 -6.93
C ALA A 90 15.60 -3.21 -6.20
N ALA A 91 15.15 -4.43 -6.50
CA ALA A 91 14.03 -5.06 -5.81
C ALA A 91 14.27 -5.18 -4.30
N LYS A 92 15.47 -5.61 -3.91
CA LYS A 92 15.86 -5.72 -2.49
C LYS A 92 15.87 -4.37 -1.80
N GLU A 93 16.45 -3.34 -2.41
CA GLU A 93 16.49 -1.98 -1.84
C GLU A 93 15.08 -1.40 -1.64
N VAL A 94 14.16 -1.62 -2.60
CA VAL A 94 12.77 -1.18 -2.46
C VAL A 94 12.03 -1.99 -1.39
N ALA A 95 12.30 -3.30 -1.28
CA ALA A 95 11.73 -4.12 -0.21
C ALA A 95 12.20 -3.67 1.19
N GLU A 96 13.46 -3.29 1.34
CA GLU A 96 13.98 -2.72 2.59
C GLU A 96 13.30 -1.39 2.92
N LYS A 97 13.13 -0.49 1.93
CA LYS A 97 12.36 0.76 2.10
C LYS A 97 10.90 0.50 2.48
N LEU A 98 10.30 -0.56 1.94
CA LEU A 98 8.94 -0.94 2.27
C LEU A 98 8.82 -1.32 3.75
N VAL A 99 9.75 -2.13 4.28
CA VAL A 99 9.78 -2.49 5.71
C VAL A 99 9.90 -1.24 6.59
N ILE A 100 10.79 -0.31 6.22
CA ILE A 100 10.96 0.97 6.94
C ILE A 100 9.67 1.80 6.90
N GLY A 101 9.01 1.84 5.74
CA GLY A 101 7.72 2.52 5.54
C GLY A 101 6.63 1.95 6.45
N GLU A 102 6.47 0.63 6.51
CA GLU A 102 5.48 -0.03 7.36
C GLU A 102 5.76 0.19 8.86
N MET A 103 7.03 0.18 9.28
CA MET A 103 7.42 0.54 10.65
C MET A 103 7.12 2.00 10.97
N THR A 104 7.31 2.90 10.01
CA THR A 104 7.02 4.33 10.16
C THR A 104 5.52 4.58 10.24
N GLU A 105 4.73 3.90 9.40
CA GLU A 105 3.27 3.93 9.42
C GLU A 105 2.74 3.47 10.79
N ALA A 106 3.30 2.39 11.36
CA ALA A 106 2.92 1.91 12.69
C ALA A 106 3.18 2.96 13.78
N LYS A 107 4.35 3.62 13.76
CA LYS A 107 4.70 4.69 14.71
C LYS A 107 3.79 5.91 14.55
N ILE A 108 3.46 6.28 13.32
CA ILE A 108 2.52 7.37 13.03
C ILE A 108 1.15 7.01 13.60
N ASN A 109 0.64 5.80 13.34
CA ASN A 109 -0.64 5.36 13.88
C ASN A 109 -0.66 5.38 15.42
N GLU A 110 0.40 4.91 16.08
CA GLU A 110 0.51 5.01 17.54
C GLU A 110 0.46 6.48 18.03
N ALA A 111 1.12 7.40 17.31
CA ALA A 111 1.03 8.82 17.63
C ALA A 111 -0.38 9.40 17.42
N ARG A 112 -1.10 8.94 16.39
CA ARG A 112 -2.49 9.35 16.10
C ARG A 112 -3.45 8.90 17.20
N GLU A 113 -3.23 7.72 17.78
CA GLU A 113 -4.08 7.19 18.86
C GLU A 113 -4.08 8.07 20.12
N LYS A 114 -3.04 8.89 20.34
CA LYS A 114 -3.01 9.87 21.44
C LYS A 114 -4.09 10.94 21.34
N TYR A 115 -4.62 11.17 20.14
CA TYR A 115 -5.69 12.13 19.87
C TYR A 115 -7.08 11.50 19.97
N ARG A 116 -7.17 10.18 20.19
CA ARG A 116 -8.47 9.48 20.32
C ARG A 116 -9.24 9.91 21.56
N HIS A 117 -8.56 10.33 22.63
CA HIS A 117 -9.20 10.83 23.86
C HIS A 117 -9.63 12.30 23.78
N VAL A 118 -9.26 13.00 22.70
CA VAL A 118 -9.56 14.42 22.49
C VAL A 118 -10.82 14.61 21.62
N GLY A 119 -11.22 13.56 20.89
CA GLY A 119 -12.39 13.53 19.99
C GLY A 119 -13.65 12.90 20.58
#